data_AF-A0A951LUE8-F1
#
_entry.id   AF-A0A951LUE8-F1
#
_cell.length_a   1.000
_cell.length_b   1.000
_cell.length_c   1.000
_cell.angle_alpha   90.00
_cell.angle_beta   90.00
_cell.angle_gamma   90.00
#
_symmetry.space_group_name_H-M   'P 1'
#
loop_
_entity.id
_entity.type
_entity.pdbx_description
1 polymer ?
#
loop_
_entity_poly.entity_id
_entity_poly.type
_entity_poly.pdbx_seq_one_letter_code
_entity_poly.pdbx_strand_id
1 'polypeptide(L)'
;MNLQHRIINGLRSRTLFALVASFAALLFHASAVFAQRRESSGGGEASLRLPDLSRVTFLGINGHTLLMLGLVVCVLGLVFGLAIFMQLKNLPVHRSMREISELIYETCKTYLVTQGKFILILEIFIGAIIILYYGFLEGYELLRVVIILLFSLVGIAGSYGVAWFGIRVNTFANSRTAFAGLAGK
;
A
#
# COMPACT_ATOMS: atom_id res chain seq x y z
N MET A 1 21.75 -36.56 -40.90
CA MET A 1 20.52 -36.57 -40.06
C MET A 1 20.75 -36.94 -38.58
N ASN A 2 21.94 -37.38 -38.14
CA ASN A 2 22.16 -37.91 -36.78
C ASN A 2 22.70 -36.91 -35.73
N LEU A 3 23.26 -35.77 -36.14
CA LEU A 3 23.90 -34.83 -35.20
C LEU A 3 22.91 -33.85 -34.57
N GLN A 4 21.99 -33.27 -35.36
CA GLN A 4 20.96 -32.36 -34.84
C GLN A 4 20.00 -33.06 -33.88
N HIS A 5 19.63 -34.31 -34.17
CA HIS A 5 18.72 -35.07 -33.31
C HIS A 5 19.34 -35.40 -31.94
N ARG A 6 20.68 -35.60 -31.88
CA ARG A 6 21.41 -35.81 -30.61
C ARG A 6 21.53 -34.52 -29.79
N ILE A 7 21.76 -33.37 -30.44
CA ILE A 7 21.85 -32.07 -29.77
C ILE A 7 20.50 -31.67 -29.17
N ILE A 8 19.39 -31.85 -29.92
CA ILE A 8 18.04 -31.52 -29.46
C ILE A 8 17.62 -32.43 -28.30
N ASN A 9 17.90 -33.74 -28.37
CA ASN A 9 17.60 -34.68 -27.29
C ASN A 9 18.46 -34.42 -26.04
N GLY A 10 19.73 -34.01 -26.21
CA GLY A 10 20.60 -33.62 -25.10
C GLY A 10 20.14 -32.34 -24.40
N LEU A 11 19.69 -31.34 -25.17
CA LEU A 11 19.15 -30.11 -24.62
C LEU A 11 17.82 -30.34 -23.88
N ARG A 12 16.94 -31.17 -24.44
CA ARG A 12 15.66 -31.56 -23.81
C ARG A 12 15.84 -32.39 -22.54
N SER A 13 16.86 -33.25 -22.48
CA SER A 13 17.19 -34.02 -21.28
C SER A 13 17.70 -33.12 -20.15
N ARG A 14 18.57 -32.15 -20.46
CA ARG A 14 19.12 -31.20 -19.47
C ARG A 14 18.05 -30.25 -18.93
N THR A 15 17.12 -29.77 -19.76
CA THR A 15 16.00 -28.94 -19.31
C THR A 15 14.99 -29.72 -18.48
N LEU A 16 14.69 -30.97 -18.84
CA LEU A 16 13.84 -31.86 -18.05
C LEU A 16 14.45 -32.14 -16.67
N PHE A 17 15.76 -32.42 -16.61
CA PHE A 17 16.46 -32.65 -15.35
C PHE A 17 16.48 -31.41 -14.45
N ALA A 18 16.70 -30.22 -15.04
CA ALA A 18 16.66 -28.96 -14.31
C ALA A 18 15.27 -28.63 -13.75
N LEU A 19 14.20 -28.92 -14.50
CA LEU A 19 12.82 -28.74 -14.05
C LEU A 19 12.46 -29.70 -12.90
N VAL A 20 12.85 -30.97 -13.01
CA VAL A 20 12.61 -31.97 -11.95
C VAL A 20 13.40 -31.63 -10.68
N ALA A 21 14.66 -31.21 -10.82
CA ALA A 21 15.48 -30.78 -9.69
C ALA A 21 14.92 -29.52 -9.00
N SER A 22 14.41 -28.56 -9.78
CA SER A 22 13.78 -27.35 -9.25
C SER A 22 12.47 -27.67 -8.51
N PHE A 23 11.66 -28.59 -9.04
CA PHE A 23 10.42 -29.03 -8.40
C PHE A 23 10.68 -29.81 -7.11
N ALA A 24 11.70 -30.68 -7.09
CA ALA A 24 12.13 -31.39 -5.89
C ALA A 24 12.67 -30.45 -4.81
N ALA A 25 13.42 -29.40 -5.20
CA ALA A 25 13.92 -28.38 -4.27
C ALA A 25 12.78 -27.54 -3.65
N LEU A 26 11.71 -27.28 -4.42
CA LEU A 26 10.47 -26.63 -3.96
C LEU A 26 9.71 -27.51 -2.95
N LEU A 27 9.57 -28.81 -3.23
CA LEU A 27 8.92 -29.76 -2.32
C LEU A 27 9.71 -29.95 -1.01
N PHE A 28 11.05 -29.89 -1.08
CA PHE A 28 11.91 -29.99 0.10
C PHE A 28 11.89 -28.72 0.97
N HIS A 29 11.72 -27.53 0.38
CA HIS A 29 11.48 -26.30 1.15
C HIS A 29 10.08 -26.26 1.79
N ALA A 30 9.08 -26.88 1.16
CA ALA A 30 7.72 -26.92 1.69
C ALA A 30 7.61 -27.73 3.00
N SER A 31 8.38 -28.81 3.16
CA SER A 31 8.37 -29.61 4.40
C SER A 31 9.03 -28.90 5.59
N ALA A 32 10.01 -28.02 5.34
CA ALA A 32 10.64 -27.21 6.38
C ALA A 32 9.68 -26.17 6.98
N VAL A 33 8.69 -25.69 6.21
CA VAL A 33 7.65 -24.75 6.70
C VAL A 33 6.73 -25.41 7.74
N PHE A 34 6.42 -26.70 7.59
CA PHE A 34 5.55 -27.42 8.54
C PHE A 34 6.28 -27.88 9.81
N ALA A 35 7.62 -27.98 9.78
CA ALA A 35 8.44 -28.40 10.91
C ALA A 35 8.83 -27.25 11.86
N GLN A 36 8.51 -25.99 11.51
CA GLN A 36 8.76 -24.86 12.38
C GLN A 36 7.78 -24.85 13.55
N ARG A 37 8.23 -25.37 14.70
CA ARG A 37 7.57 -25.14 16.00
C ARG A 37 7.57 -23.64 16.26
N ARG A 38 6.43 -22.97 16.00
CA ARG A 38 6.20 -21.60 16.46
C ARG A 38 6.15 -21.64 17.99
N GLU A 39 7.21 -21.20 18.66
CA GLU A 39 7.07 -20.70 20.02
C GLU A 39 6.13 -19.50 19.96
N SER A 40 4.89 -19.70 20.42
CA SER A 40 3.88 -18.68 20.57
C SER A 40 4.23 -17.79 21.75
N SER A 41 5.28 -16.97 21.61
CA SER A 41 5.26 -15.66 22.24
C SER A 41 4.33 -14.82 21.37
N GLY A 42 3.11 -14.57 21.85
CA GLY A 42 2.07 -13.76 21.18
C GLY A 42 2.52 -12.31 20.97
N GLY A 43 3.45 -12.12 20.04
CA GLY A 43 4.12 -10.87 19.73
C GLY A 43 3.60 -10.30 18.42
N GLY A 44 2.35 -9.88 18.41
CA GLY A 44 1.84 -8.93 17.42
C GLY A 44 1.97 -7.50 17.95
N GLU A 45 2.02 -6.51 17.07
CA GLU A 45 1.92 -5.08 17.42
C GLU A 45 0.70 -4.78 18.33
N ALA A 46 -0.36 -5.59 18.24
CA ALA A 46 -1.55 -5.49 19.09
C ALA A 46 -1.30 -5.88 20.57
N SER A 47 -0.24 -6.66 20.84
CA SER A 47 0.19 -7.06 22.19
C SER A 47 1.21 -6.08 22.79
N LEU A 48 1.71 -5.13 21.99
CA LEU A 48 2.72 -4.17 22.40
C LEU A 48 2.13 -3.19 23.43
N ARG A 49 2.60 -3.28 24.67
CA ARG A 49 2.22 -2.34 25.74
C ARG A 49 3.00 -1.03 25.58
N LEU A 50 2.34 -0.01 25.03
CA LEU A 50 2.92 1.32 24.91
C LEU A 50 3.04 1.98 26.30
N PRO A 51 4.25 2.43 26.71
CA PRO A 51 4.40 3.22 27.92
C PRO A 51 3.71 4.58 27.75
N ASP A 52 3.30 5.19 28.86
CA ASP A 52 2.80 6.57 28.87
C ASP A 52 3.86 7.51 28.26
N LEU A 53 3.52 8.10 27.11
CA LEU A 53 4.40 8.98 26.34
C LEU A 53 4.80 10.24 27.10
N SER A 54 4.05 10.60 28.14
CA SER A 54 4.37 11.72 29.03
C SER A 54 5.56 11.42 29.93
N ARG A 55 5.94 10.15 30.10
CA ARG A 55 7.01 9.70 31.00
C ARG A 55 8.30 9.35 30.28
N VAL A 56 8.24 9.12 28.97
CA VAL A 56 9.39 8.74 28.15
C VAL A 56 9.94 9.98 27.45
N THR A 57 11.26 10.13 27.47
CA THR A 57 11.95 11.21 26.76
C THR A 57 12.73 10.63 25.58
N PHE A 58 12.64 11.30 24.44
CA PHE A 58 13.35 10.96 23.21
C PHE A 58 14.18 12.17 22.81
N LEU A 59 15.50 12.01 22.71
CA LEU A 59 16.42 13.10 22.36
C LEU A 59 16.26 14.36 23.25
N GLY A 60 15.93 14.15 24.54
CA GLY A 60 15.68 15.25 25.49
C GLY A 60 14.29 15.89 25.41
N ILE A 61 13.42 15.45 24.50
CA ILE A 61 12.05 15.95 24.31
C ILE A 61 11.05 14.94 24.88
N ASN A 62 9.99 15.42 25.53
CA ASN A 62 8.90 14.58 26.02
C ASN A 62 8.14 13.88 24.88
N GLY A 63 7.85 12.59 25.02
CA GLY A 63 7.17 11.80 23.96
C GLY A 63 5.79 12.33 23.58
N HIS A 64 5.02 12.85 24.54
CA HIS A 64 3.72 13.46 24.24
C HIS A 64 3.87 14.74 23.42
N THR A 65 4.83 15.61 23.78
CA THR A 65 5.14 16.81 22.99
C THR A 65 5.61 16.46 21.58
N LEU A 66 6.43 15.41 21.43
CA LEU A 66 6.89 14.93 20.14
C LEU A 66 5.73 14.45 19.25
N LEU A 67 4.78 13.69 19.82
CA LEU A 67 3.57 13.23 19.11
C LEU A 67 2.72 14.42 18.65
N MET A 68 2.47 15.37 19.55
CA MET A 68 1.67 16.57 19.23
C MET A 68 2.34 17.42 18.14
N LEU A 69 3.67 17.56 18.20
CA LEU A 69 4.44 18.24 17.15
C LEU A 69 4.29 17.51 15.81
N GLY A 70 4.39 16.18 15.79
CA GLY A 70 4.19 15.36 14.59
C GLY A 70 2.81 15.56 13.99
N LEU A 71 1.76 15.58 14.81
CA LEU A 71 0.39 15.84 14.35
C LEU A 71 0.24 17.24 13.72
N VAL A 72 0.86 18.26 14.34
CA VAL A 72 0.89 19.62 13.78
C VAL A 72 1.57 19.63 12.41
N VAL A 73 2.72 18.95 12.25
CA VAL A 73 3.41 18.84 10.95
C VAL A 73 2.54 18.16 9.91
N CYS A 74 1.80 17.09 10.27
CA CYS A 74 0.85 16.44 9.37
C CYS A 74 -0.25 17.40 8.90
N VAL A 75 -0.84 18.18 9.81
CA VAL A 75 -1.87 19.17 9.47
C VAL A 75 -1.31 20.26 8.56
N LEU A 76 -0.12 20.79 8.86
CA LEU A 76 0.56 21.76 8.00
C LEU A 76 0.85 21.19 6.61
N GLY A 77 1.24 19.93 6.52
CA GLY A 77 1.41 19.22 5.24
C GLY A 77 0.11 19.14 4.43
N LEU A 78 -1.03 18.86 5.08
CA LEU A 78 -2.34 18.86 4.44
C LEU A 78 -2.74 20.25 3.92
N VAL A 79 -2.53 21.29 4.73
CA VAL A 79 -2.81 22.69 4.35
C VAL A 79 -1.93 23.09 3.17
N PHE A 80 -0.64 22.76 3.22
CA PHE A 80 0.30 23.01 2.12
C PHE A 80 -0.13 22.29 0.84
N GLY A 81 -0.50 21.01 0.92
CA GLY A 81 -1.01 20.24 -0.21
C GLY A 81 -2.25 20.90 -0.84
N LEU A 82 -3.18 21.36 -0.01
CA LEU A 82 -4.37 22.08 -0.49
C LEU A 82 -4.02 23.43 -1.14
N ALA A 83 -3.06 24.17 -0.58
CA ALA A 83 -2.58 25.42 -1.17
C ALA A 83 -2.00 25.19 -2.57
N ILE A 84 -1.15 24.17 -2.75
CA ILE A 84 -0.60 23.78 -4.06
C ILE A 84 -1.71 23.36 -5.03
N PHE A 85 -2.69 22.59 -4.55
CA PHE A 85 -3.85 22.22 -5.37
C PHE A 85 -4.59 23.46 -5.92
N MET A 86 -4.85 24.47 -5.07
CA MET A 86 -5.50 25.71 -5.48
C MET A 86 -4.66 26.47 -6.51
N GLN A 87 -3.34 26.55 -6.31
CA GLN A 87 -2.43 27.20 -7.27
C GLN A 87 -2.47 26.50 -8.63
N LEU A 88 -2.30 25.17 -8.67
CA LEU A 88 -2.32 24.38 -9.91
C LEU A 88 -3.65 24.48 -10.66
N LYS A 89 -4.76 24.51 -9.93
CA LYS A 89 -6.10 24.66 -10.49
C LYS A 89 -6.26 26.00 -11.23
N ASN A 90 -5.66 27.07 -10.70
CA ASN A 90 -5.81 28.44 -11.18
C ASN A 90 -4.78 28.84 -12.26
N LEU A 91 -3.75 28.04 -12.49
CA LEU A 91 -2.77 28.27 -13.55
C LEU A 91 -3.41 28.16 -14.96
N PRO A 92 -2.98 29.00 -15.92
CA PRO A 92 -3.49 28.98 -17.28
C PRO A 92 -3.12 27.68 -18.00
N VAL A 93 -3.98 27.23 -18.91
CA VAL A 93 -3.75 26.01 -19.70
C VAL A 93 -4.48 26.11 -21.05
N HIS A 94 -3.85 25.61 -22.11
CA HIS A 94 -4.51 25.51 -23.41
C HIS A 94 -5.68 24.50 -23.38
N ARG A 95 -6.74 24.78 -24.16
CA ARG A 95 -7.96 23.95 -24.19
C ARG A 95 -7.65 22.47 -24.48
N SER A 96 -6.90 22.18 -25.54
CA SER A 96 -6.57 20.79 -25.92
C SER A 96 -5.75 20.06 -24.85
N MET A 97 -4.82 20.75 -24.18
CA MET A 97 -4.02 20.15 -23.10
C MET A 97 -4.88 19.83 -21.87
N ARG A 98 -5.86 20.69 -21.57
CA ARG A 98 -6.84 20.44 -20.52
C ARG A 98 -7.73 19.23 -20.83
N GLU A 99 -8.21 19.11 -22.07
CA GLU A 99 -9.03 17.98 -22.53
C GLU A 99 -8.31 16.65 -22.34
N ILE A 100 -7.02 16.56 -22.71
CA ILE A 100 -6.20 15.36 -22.50
C ILE A 100 -6.04 15.04 -21.00
N SER A 101 -5.74 16.04 -20.16
CA SER A 101 -5.60 15.80 -18.72
C SER A 101 -6.90 15.34 -18.05
N GLU A 102 -8.05 15.81 -18.54
CA GLU A 102 -9.35 15.40 -18.02
C GLU A 102 -9.67 13.96 -18.46
N LEU A 103 -9.32 13.56 -19.68
CA LEU A 103 -9.45 12.17 -20.13
C LEU A 103 -8.60 11.21 -19.28
N ILE A 104 -7.35 11.59 -18.97
CA ILE A 104 -6.47 10.82 -18.08
C ILE A 104 -7.10 10.71 -16.69
N TYR A 105 -7.60 11.83 -16.15
CA TYR A 105 -8.28 11.83 -14.85
C TYR A 105 -9.48 10.89 -14.83
N GLU A 106 -10.34 10.92 -15.85
CA GLU A 106 -11.51 10.04 -15.94
C GLU A 106 -11.13 8.55 -16.00
N THR A 107 -10.07 8.23 -16.75
CA THR A 107 -9.56 6.85 -16.83
C THR A 107 -9.00 6.39 -15.49
N CYS A 108 -8.11 7.18 -14.88
CA CYS A 108 -7.54 6.88 -13.56
C CYS A 108 -8.61 6.82 -12.47
N LYS A 109 -9.62 7.70 -12.51
CA LYS A 109 -10.77 7.68 -11.60
C LYS A 109 -11.54 6.38 -11.72
N THR A 110 -11.82 5.93 -12.95
CA THR A 110 -12.52 4.66 -13.20
C THR A 110 -11.74 3.47 -12.66
N TYR A 111 -10.42 3.46 -12.89
CA TYR A 111 -9.52 2.46 -12.32
C TYR A 111 -9.56 2.48 -10.80
N LEU A 112 -9.40 3.65 -10.18
CA LEU A 112 -9.38 3.82 -8.74
C LEU A 112 -10.70 3.35 -8.10
N VAL A 113 -11.86 3.70 -8.67
CA VAL A 113 -13.16 3.24 -8.17
C VAL A 113 -13.29 1.72 -8.26
N THR A 114 -12.82 1.12 -9.36
CA THR A 114 -12.84 -0.33 -9.53
C THR A 114 -11.93 -1.01 -8.52
N GLN A 115 -10.72 -0.47 -8.30
CA GLN A 115 -9.81 -0.95 -7.27
C GLN A 115 -10.39 -0.81 -5.86
N GLY A 116 -11.03 0.32 -5.57
CA GLY A 116 -11.66 0.56 -4.27
C GLY A 116 -12.72 -0.49 -3.96
N LYS A 117 -13.54 -0.87 -4.94
CA LYS A 117 -14.50 -1.98 -4.80
C LYS A 117 -13.82 -3.31 -4.50
N PHE A 118 -12.73 -3.62 -5.20
CA PHE A 118 -11.96 -4.84 -4.95
C PHE A 118 -11.32 -4.84 -3.55
N ILE A 119 -10.75 -3.72 -3.11
CA ILE A 119 -10.16 -3.57 -1.77
C ILE A 119 -11.22 -3.74 -0.69
N LEU A 120 -12.43 -3.19 -0.86
CA LEU A 120 -13.51 -3.38 0.11
C LEU A 120 -13.98 -4.84 0.19
N ILE A 121 -13.99 -5.56 -0.94
CA ILE A 121 -14.27 -7.00 -0.94
C ILE A 121 -13.19 -7.74 -0.15
N LEU A 122 -11.91 -7.44 -0.39
CA LEU A 122 -10.80 -8.02 0.38
C LEU A 122 -10.90 -7.69 1.88
N GLU A 123 -11.28 -6.47 2.22
CA GLU A 123 -11.43 -6.04 3.61
C GLU A 123 -12.51 -6.84 4.35
N ILE A 124 -13.59 -7.26 3.67
CA ILE A 124 -14.59 -8.15 4.28
C ILE A 124 -13.96 -9.51 4.64
N PHE A 125 -13.17 -10.08 3.74
CA PHE A 125 -12.46 -11.35 4.01
C PHE A 125 -11.45 -11.20 5.14
N ILE A 126 -10.66 -10.13 5.13
CA ILE A 126 -9.66 -9.84 6.17
C ILE A 126 -10.36 -9.55 7.51
N GLY A 127 -11.46 -8.80 7.50
CA GLY A 127 -12.27 -8.49 8.67
C GLY A 127 -12.85 -9.76 9.33
N ALA A 128 -13.32 -10.73 8.54
CA ALA A 128 -13.76 -12.02 9.06
C ALA A 128 -12.61 -12.77 9.76
N ILE A 129 -11.41 -12.75 9.17
CA ILE A 129 -10.21 -13.34 9.78
C ILE A 129 -9.81 -12.60 11.06
N ILE A 130 -9.90 -11.26 11.10
CA ILE A 130 -9.63 -10.44 12.29
C ILE A 130 -10.58 -10.82 13.44
N ILE A 131 -11.87 -10.95 13.16
CA ILE A 131 -12.88 -11.34 14.16
C ILE A 131 -12.58 -12.74 14.69
N LEU A 132 -12.31 -13.70 13.81
CA LEU A 132 -11.98 -15.07 14.21
C LEU A 132 -10.69 -15.12 15.04
N TYR A 133 -9.64 -14.46 14.59
CA TYR A 133 -8.33 -14.52 15.22
C TYR A 133 -8.30 -13.73 16.53
N TYR A 134 -8.60 -12.43 16.51
CA TYR A 134 -8.49 -11.60 17.71
C TYR A 134 -9.69 -11.73 18.65
N GLY A 135 -10.89 -11.95 18.11
CA GLY A 135 -12.09 -12.10 18.93
C GLY A 135 -12.22 -13.49 19.54
N PHE A 136 -12.04 -14.56 18.75
CA PHE A 136 -12.27 -15.94 19.22
C PHE A 136 -10.99 -16.66 19.66
N LEU A 137 -9.91 -16.64 18.87
CA LEU A 137 -8.68 -17.39 19.21
C LEU A 137 -7.86 -16.72 20.31
N GLU A 138 -7.62 -15.41 20.19
CA GLU A 138 -6.82 -14.64 21.15
C GLU A 138 -7.64 -14.14 22.35
N GLY A 139 -8.97 -14.11 22.22
CA GLY A 139 -9.88 -13.74 23.31
C GLY A 139 -9.84 -12.26 23.71
N TYR A 140 -9.57 -11.35 22.77
CA TYR A 140 -9.61 -9.91 23.05
C TYR A 140 -11.04 -9.43 23.36
N GLU A 141 -11.14 -8.38 24.18
CA GLU A 141 -12.40 -7.69 24.45
C GLU A 141 -13.04 -7.18 23.15
N LEU A 142 -14.36 -7.34 23.03
CA LEU A 142 -15.13 -6.95 21.84
C LEU A 142 -14.85 -5.51 21.41
N LEU A 143 -14.76 -4.57 22.36
CA LEU A 143 -14.47 -3.17 22.09
C LEU A 143 -13.12 -2.99 21.37
N ARG A 144 -12.08 -3.74 21.77
CA ARG A 144 -10.76 -3.67 21.14
C ARG A 144 -10.79 -4.18 19.70
N VAL A 145 -11.50 -5.27 19.43
CA VAL A 145 -11.64 -5.82 18.08
C VAL A 145 -12.39 -4.84 17.16
N VAL A 146 -13.45 -4.20 17.68
CA VAL A 146 -14.18 -3.15 16.94
C VAL A 146 -13.26 -1.95 16.62
N ILE A 147 -12.43 -1.52 17.57
CA ILE A 147 -11.45 -0.45 17.34
C ILE A 147 -10.47 -0.85 16.22
N ILE A 148 -9.95 -2.07 16.22
CA ILE A 148 -9.03 -2.56 15.17
C ILE A 148 -9.71 -2.48 13.79
N LEU A 149 -10.94 -2.97 13.67
CA LEU A 149 -11.69 -2.93 12.40
C LEU A 149 -11.99 -1.49 11.96
N LEU A 150 -12.34 -0.61 12.89
CA LEU A 150 -12.61 0.80 12.60
C LEU A 150 -11.34 1.48 12.06
N PHE A 151 -10.21 1.32 12.74
CA PHE A 151 -8.95 1.94 12.31
C PHE A 151 -8.42 1.32 11.00
N SER A 152 -8.70 0.04 10.72
CA SER A 152 -8.43 -0.57 9.40
C SER A 152 -9.18 0.18 8.29
N LEU A 153 -10.49 0.38 8.45
CA LEU A 153 -11.31 1.12 7.50
C LEU A 153 -10.87 2.59 7.36
N VAL A 154 -10.53 3.25 8.46
CA VAL A 154 -9.99 4.62 8.44
C VAL A 154 -8.68 4.67 7.65
N GLY A 155 -7.80 3.69 7.82
CA GLY A 155 -6.54 3.59 7.07
C GLY A 155 -6.77 3.41 5.56
N ILE A 156 -7.69 2.52 5.17
CA ILE A 156 -8.08 2.31 3.77
C ILE A 156 -8.67 3.59 3.18
N ALA A 157 -9.61 4.22 3.88
CA ALA A 157 -10.25 5.46 3.44
C ALA A 157 -9.25 6.61 3.28
N GLY A 158 -8.32 6.75 4.22
CA GLY A 158 -7.25 7.75 4.16
C GLY A 158 -6.33 7.54 2.97
N SER A 159 -5.82 6.32 2.78
CA SER A 159 -4.95 5.97 1.65
C SER A 159 -5.64 6.19 0.30
N TYR A 160 -6.89 5.74 0.18
CA TYR A 160 -7.71 5.94 -1.01
C TYR A 160 -7.95 7.42 -1.33
N GLY A 161 -8.25 8.22 -0.31
CA GLY A 161 -8.44 9.67 -0.44
C GLY A 161 -7.17 10.39 -0.90
N VAL A 162 -6.01 10.07 -0.31
CA VAL A 162 -4.72 10.64 -0.72
C VAL A 162 -4.35 10.22 -2.15
N ALA A 163 -4.62 8.97 -2.54
CA ALA A 163 -4.40 8.50 -3.92
C ALA A 163 -5.26 9.27 -4.93
N TRP A 164 -6.55 9.48 -4.62
CA TRP A 164 -7.45 10.27 -5.47
C TRP A 164 -6.94 11.71 -5.61
N PHE A 165 -6.59 12.34 -4.49
CA PHE A 165 -6.04 13.69 -4.47
C PHE A 165 -4.78 13.79 -5.35
N GLY A 166 -3.84 12.85 -5.21
CA GLY A 166 -2.62 12.78 -6.00
C GLY A 166 -2.88 12.66 -7.50
N ILE A 167 -3.83 11.82 -7.91
CA ILE A 167 -4.23 11.70 -9.33
C ILE A 167 -4.72 13.05 -9.86
N ARG A 168 -5.56 13.77 -9.11
CA ARG A 168 -6.08 15.08 -9.56
C ARG A 168 -5.02 16.16 -9.62
N VAL A 169 -4.12 16.20 -8.63
CA VAL A 169 -2.98 17.13 -8.63
C VAL A 169 -2.06 16.86 -9.83
N ASN A 170 -1.73 15.60 -10.09
CA ASN A 170 -0.84 15.21 -11.18
C ASN A 170 -1.43 15.54 -12.57
N THR A 171 -2.74 15.34 -12.77
CA THR A 171 -3.37 15.69 -14.05
C THR A 171 -3.42 17.20 -14.29
N PHE A 172 -3.67 18.00 -13.25
CA PHE A 172 -3.50 19.44 -13.33
C PHE A 172 -2.05 19.81 -13.61
N ALA A 173 -1.10 19.43 -12.76
CA ALA A 173 0.31 19.76 -12.92
C ALA A 173 0.84 19.43 -14.32
N ASN A 174 0.57 18.23 -14.84
CA ASN A 174 1.06 17.80 -16.15
C ASN A 174 0.62 18.75 -17.28
N SER A 175 -0.68 19.03 -17.40
CA SER A 175 -1.18 19.91 -18.46
C SER A 175 -0.72 21.37 -18.34
N ARG A 176 -0.54 21.88 -17.12
CA ARG A 176 -0.07 23.26 -16.91
C ARG A 176 1.43 23.38 -17.16
N THR A 177 2.22 22.39 -16.75
CA THR A 177 3.65 22.34 -17.06
C THR A 177 3.88 22.21 -18.56
N ALA A 178 3.11 21.37 -19.26
CA ALA A 178 3.19 21.25 -20.72
C ALA A 178 2.86 22.58 -21.42
N PHE A 179 1.85 23.31 -20.94
CA PHE A 179 1.52 24.63 -21.49
C PHE A 179 2.59 25.68 -21.18
N ALA A 180 3.09 25.72 -19.95
CA ALA A 180 4.16 26.64 -19.55
C ALA A 180 5.46 26.38 -20.34
N GLY A 181 5.78 25.12 -20.65
CA GLY A 181 6.96 24.76 -21.44
C GLY A 181 6.94 25.31 -22.87
N LEU A 182 5.76 25.59 -23.44
CA LEU A 182 5.66 26.25 -24.75
C LEU A 182 6.08 27.72 -24.73
N ALA A 183 6.05 28.38 -23.57
CA ALA A 183 6.49 29.76 -23.42
C ALA A 183 8.01 29.94 -23.38
N GLY A 184 8.78 28.83 -23.29
CA GLY A 184 10.23 28.84 -23.44
C GLY A 184 11.02 29.63 -22.39
N LYS A 185 10.55 29.69 -21.14
CA LYS A 185 11.30 30.21 -19.99
C LYS A 185 11.60 29.12 -18.99
#